data_AF-A0AA35RIQ5-F1
#
_entry.id   AF-A0AA35RIQ5-F1
#
_cell.length_a   1.000
_cell.length_b   1.000
_cell.length_c   1.000
_cell.angle_alpha   90.00
_cell.angle_beta   90.00
_cell.angle_gamma   90.00
#
_symmetry.space_group_name_H-M   'P 1'
#
loop_
_entity.id
_entity.type
_entity.pdbx_description
1 polymer ?
#
loop_
_entity_poly.entity_id
_entity_poly.type
_entity_poly.pdbx_seq_one_letter_code
_entity_poly.pdbx_strand_id
1 'polypeptide(L)'
;MLRSPSSVTGGAYPDAPEVVEDGKTYMENAAKKASVIAEYTGYLTLADDAGLEVDALNGVPGINSKRWAGEDATDAIRIAKLLQALEGVTDRRARFVAAIAVVHPDSTPEGVLGVCDGHIRHAPVGESGFGYDPVFVPDGYEQTFAELGEEIKNRISHRAKALEQALALL
;
A
#
# COMPACT_ATOMS: atom_id res chain seq x y z
N MET A 1 -13.94 3.96 31.98
CA MET A 1 -14.22 2.96 30.92
C MET A 1 -13.42 3.38 29.69
N LEU A 2 -12.16 2.92 29.60
CA LEU A 2 -11.34 3.13 28.41
C LEU A 2 -11.80 2.11 27.37
N ARG A 3 -12.45 2.57 26.30
CA ARG A 3 -12.76 1.71 25.15
C ARG A 3 -11.47 1.54 24.35
N SER A 4 -11.16 0.30 24.00
CA SER A 4 -10.03 -0.08 23.16
C SER A 4 -10.05 0.70 21.82
N PRO A 5 -8.89 1.06 21.24
CA PRO A 5 -8.85 1.71 19.95
C PRO A 5 -9.25 0.70 18.87
N SER A 6 -10.53 0.73 18.49
CA SER A 6 -11.02 0.01 17.31
C SER A 6 -10.53 0.75 16.06
N SER A 7 -9.88 0.02 15.16
CA SER A 7 -9.56 0.49 13.80
C SER A 7 -10.81 1.07 13.13
N VAL A 8 -10.69 2.21 12.46
CA VAL A 8 -11.73 2.73 11.54
C VAL A 8 -11.67 1.91 10.25
N THR A 9 -12.16 0.68 10.30
CA THR A 9 -12.75 0.04 9.12
C THR A 9 -14.23 0.43 9.13
N GLY A 10 -14.86 0.59 7.95
CA GLY A 10 -16.19 1.18 7.76
C GLY A 10 -17.39 0.56 8.54
N GLY A 11 -17.15 -0.34 9.49
CA GLY A 11 -18.16 -0.85 10.43
C GLY A 11 -18.33 -0.05 11.72
N ALA A 12 -17.32 0.69 12.19
CA ALA A 12 -17.43 1.46 13.45
C ALA A 12 -17.99 2.88 13.25
N TYR A 13 -17.81 3.44 12.06
CA TYR A 13 -18.19 4.79 11.67
C TYR A 13 -18.85 4.76 10.28
N PRO A 14 -20.13 4.36 10.19
CA PRO A 14 -20.80 4.18 8.89
C PRO A 14 -20.97 5.50 8.12
N ASP A 15 -20.98 6.63 8.83
CA ASP A 15 -21.10 7.98 8.25
C ASP A 15 -19.74 8.69 8.10
N ALA A 16 -18.63 7.96 8.19
CA ALA A 16 -17.31 8.52 7.96
C ALA A 16 -17.23 9.10 6.53
N PRO A 17 -16.62 10.28 6.34
CA PRO A 17 -16.51 10.90 5.04
C PRO A 17 -15.66 10.07 4.08
N GLU A 18 -16.07 9.98 2.83
CA GLU A 18 -15.19 9.48 1.76
C GLU A 18 -14.05 10.48 1.51
N VAL A 19 -12.83 9.96 1.43
CA VAL A 19 -11.64 10.78 1.18
C VAL A 19 -11.17 10.58 -0.25
N VAL A 20 -11.23 11.63 -1.05
CA VAL A 20 -10.67 11.62 -2.41
C VAL A 20 -9.15 11.64 -2.35
N GLU A 21 -8.51 10.63 -2.95
CA GLU A 21 -7.05 10.50 -3.07
C GLU A 21 -6.53 11.25 -4.31
N ASP A 22 -6.38 12.57 -4.19
CA ASP A 22 -5.92 13.49 -5.24
C ASP A 22 -4.50 14.03 -5.00
N GLY A 23 -3.78 13.45 -4.03
CA GLY A 23 -2.38 13.75 -3.77
C GLY A 23 -1.46 13.34 -4.93
N LYS A 24 -0.27 13.93 -4.95
CA LYS A 24 0.82 13.61 -5.89
C LYS A 24 1.79 12.59 -5.31
N THR A 25 1.73 12.33 -4.01
CA THR A 25 2.57 11.34 -3.31
C THR A 25 1.74 10.44 -2.40
N TYR A 26 2.26 9.25 -2.09
CA TYR A 26 1.65 8.35 -1.10
C TYR A 26 1.45 9.04 0.26
N MET A 27 2.42 9.86 0.68
CA MET A 27 2.35 10.58 1.95
C MET A 27 1.23 11.62 1.97
N GLU A 28 1.05 12.37 0.87
CA GLU A 28 -0.05 13.33 0.76
C GLU A 28 -1.42 12.64 0.86
N ASN A 29 -1.59 11.50 0.20
CA ASN A 29 -2.83 10.71 0.30
C ASN A 29 -3.05 10.13 1.70
N ALA A 30 -2.01 9.54 2.30
CA ALA A 30 -2.08 8.98 3.65
C ALA A 30 -2.42 10.07 4.68
N ALA A 31 -1.72 11.21 4.63
CA ALA A 31 -1.96 12.34 5.52
C ALA A 31 -3.36 12.92 5.35
N LYS A 32 -3.84 13.11 4.11
CA LYS A 32 -5.22 13.58 3.86
C LYS A 32 -6.26 12.64 4.47
N LYS A 33 -6.09 11.32 4.28
CA LYS A 33 -6.97 10.31 4.87
C LYS A 33 -6.95 10.35 6.40
N ALA A 34 -5.77 10.39 7.00
CA ALA A 34 -5.63 10.40 8.45
C ALA A 34 -6.23 11.68 9.06
N SER A 35 -5.96 12.85 8.48
CA SER A 35 -6.49 14.14 8.97
C SER A 35 -8.00 14.22 8.92
N VAL A 36 -8.62 13.86 7.79
CA VAL A 36 -10.07 13.93 7.62
C VAL A 36 -10.77 13.02 8.62
N ILE A 37 -10.24 11.82 8.84
CA ILE A 37 -10.82 10.86 9.79
C ILE A 37 -10.51 11.25 11.25
N ALA A 38 -9.35 11.83 11.55
CA ALA A 38 -9.04 12.37 12.87
C ALA A 38 -9.98 13.52 13.25
N GLU A 39 -10.23 14.45 12.32
CA GLU A 39 -11.17 15.57 12.50
C GLU A 39 -12.60 15.05 12.72
N TYR A 40 -13.03 14.08 11.92
CA TYR A 40 -14.37 13.50 12.04
C TYR A 40 -14.57 12.74 13.35
N THR A 41 -13.58 11.95 13.78
CA THR A 41 -13.73 11.04 14.91
C THR A 41 -13.30 11.64 16.26
N GLY A 42 -12.44 12.67 16.24
CA GLY A 42 -11.80 13.22 17.45
C GLY A 42 -10.77 12.27 18.09
N TYR A 43 -10.29 11.25 17.36
CA TYR A 43 -9.30 10.30 17.85
C TYR A 43 -8.00 10.35 17.06
N LEU A 44 -6.92 9.89 17.72
CA LEU A 44 -5.67 9.53 17.06
C LEU A 44 -5.97 8.56 15.92
N THR A 45 -5.57 8.93 14.71
CA THR A 45 -5.89 8.19 13.49
C THR A 45 -4.63 7.83 12.74
N LEU A 46 -4.58 6.58 12.26
CA LEU A 46 -3.62 6.12 11.27
C LEU A 46 -4.32 5.88 9.94
N ALA A 47 -3.68 6.28 8.84
CA ALA A 47 -4.09 5.89 7.49
C ALA A 47 -2.87 5.53 6.63
N ASP A 48 -3.05 4.58 5.72
CA ASP A 48 -2.01 4.17 4.77
C ASP A 48 -2.34 4.56 3.33
N ASP A 49 -1.32 4.80 2.51
CA ASP A 49 -1.42 4.77 1.06
C ASP A 49 -0.24 4.02 0.47
N ALA A 50 -0.47 3.16 -0.53
CA ALA A 50 0.58 2.27 -1.01
C ALA A 50 0.43 1.92 -2.49
N GLY A 51 1.56 1.59 -3.11
CA GLY A 51 1.61 1.17 -4.50
C GLY A 51 2.86 0.38 -4.85
N LEU A 52 2.87 -0.07 -6.10
CA LEU A 52 3.97 -0.73 -6.77
C LEU A 52 4.64 0.28 -7.72
N GLU A 53 5.95 0.42 -7.60
CA GLU A 53 6.79 1.19 -8.52
C GLU A 53 7.70 0.24 -9.28
N VAL A 54 7.80 0.41 -10.60
CA VAL A 54 8.65 -0.42 -11.45
C VAL A 54 9.67 0.45 -12.16
N ASP A 55 10.95 0.12 -11.99
CA ASP A 55 12.07 0.96 -12.42
C ASP A 55 12.04 1.21 -13.93
N ALA A 56 11.85 0.14 -14.72
CA ALA A 56 11.77 0.23 -16.19
C ALA A 56 10.54 0.98 -16.71
N LEU A 57 9.53 1.20 -15.87
CA LEU A 57 8.33 1.97 -16.19
C LEU A 57 8.38 3.38 -15.57
N ASN A 58 9.55 3.85 -15.15
CA ASN A 58 9.76 5.13 -14.48
C ASN A 58 8.86 5.29 -13.23
N GLY A 59 8.73 4.23 -12.43
CA GLY A 59 7.97 4.23 -11.18
C GLY A 59 6.47 3.97 -11.34
N VAL A 60 5.97 3.77 -12.56
CA VAL A 60 4.57 3.39 -12.81
C VAL A 60 4.35 1.89 -12.49
N PRO A 61 3.21 1.44 -11.91
CA PRO A 61 1.95 2.16 -11.66
C PRO A 61 1.97 3.29 -10.61
N GLY A 62 2.86 3.22 -9.63
CA GLY A 62 3.04 4.25 -8.60
C GLY A 62 1.77 4.47 -7.77
N ILE A 63 1.44 5.73 -7.51
CA ILE A 63 0.23 6.14 -6.77
C ILE A 63 -1.08 5.65 -7.42
N ASN A 64 -1.06 5.35 -8.72
CA ASN A 64 -2.21 4.85 -9.46
C ASN A 64 -2.32 3.31 -9.40
N SER A 65 -1.58 2.63 -8.52
CA SER A 65 -1.53 1.17 -8.45
C SER A 65 -2.89 0.47 -8.41
N LYS A 66 -3.87 1.01 -7.66
CA LYS A 66 -5.24 0.46 -7.62
C LYS A 66 -6.06 0.76 -8.87
N ARG A 67 -5.80 1.89 -9.53
CA ARG A 67 -6.54 2.39 -10.71
C ARG A 67 -5.77 2.18 -12.02
N TRP A 68 -4.69 1.40 -12.00
CA TRP A 68 -3.73 1.28 -13.11
C TRP A 68 -4.40 0.86 -14.42
N ALA A 69 -5.40 -0.02 -14.33
CA ALA A 69 -6.16 -0.50 -15.48
C ALA A 69 -7.62 0.01 -15.50
N GLY A 70 -7.90 1.11 -14.82
CA GLY A 70 -9.26 1.66 -14.63
C GLY A 70 -9.77 1.50 -13.20
N GLU A 71 -10.85 2.19 -12.84
CA GLU A 71 -11.41 2.22 -11.48
C GLU A 71 -11.96 0.86 -11.03
N ASP A 72 -12.58 0.11 -11.95
CA ASP A 72 -13.20 -1.20 -11.65
C ASP A 72 -12.33 -2.40 -12.06
N ALA A 73 -11.05 -2.17 -12.34
CA ALA A 73 -10.17 -3.24 -12.79
C ALA A 73 -9.86 -4.23 -11.67
N THR A 74 -10.07 -5.51 -11.93
CA THR A 74 -9.66 -6.59 -11.03
C THR A 74 -8.14 -6.70 -10.95
N ASP A 75 -7.64 -7.36 -9.90
CA ASP A 75 -6.20 -7.61 -9.70
C ASP A 75 -5.58 -8.30 -10.92
N ALA A 76 -6.28 -9.29 -11.50
CA ALA A 76 -5.86 -9.99 -12.71
C ALA A 76 -5.70 -9.05 -13.92
N ILE A 77 -6.63 -8.10 -14.11
CA ILE A 77 -6.55 -7.11 -15.20
C ILE A 77 -5.36 -6.17 -14.99
N ARG A 78 -5.14 -5.71 -13.75
CA ARG A 78 -4.00 -4.84 -13.42
C ARG A 78 -2.66 -5.55 -13.61
N ILE A 79 -2.56 -6.81 -13.20
CA ILE A 79 -1.39 -7.67 -13.45
C ILE A 79 -1.17 -7.86 -14.95
N ALA A 80 -2.20 -8.19 -15.73
CA ALA A 80 -2.08 -8.39 -17.17
C ALA A 80 -1.53 -7.14 -17.86
N LYS A 81 -2.07 -5.96 -17.52
CA LYS A 81 -1.58 -4.68 -18.05
C LYS A 81 -0.12 -4.41 -17.66
N LEU A 82 0.27 -4.72 -16.42
CA LEU A 82 1.66 -4.59 -15.96
C LEU A 82 2.60 -5.52 -16.74
N LEU A 83 2.24 -6.80 -16.90
CA LEU A 83 3.06 -7.77 -17.62
C LEU A 83 3.19 -7.41 -19.10
N GLN A 84 2.13 -6.92 -19.74
CA GLN A 84 2.17 -6.42 -21.10
C GLN A 84 3.11 -5.21 -21.23
N ALA A 85 3.07 -4.27 -20.28
CA ALA A 85 3.98 -3.12 -20.27
C ALA A 85 5.46 -3.52 -20.08
N LEU A 86 5.72 -4.72 -19.55
CA LEU A 86 7.06 -5.27 -19.32
C LEU A 86 7.47 -6.31 -20.38
N GLU A 87 6.72 -6.45 -21.47
CA GLU A 87 7.07 -7.36 -22.55
C GLU A 87 8.39 -6.95 -23.20
N GLY A 88 9.35 -7.89 -23.30
CA GLY A 88 10.69 -7.63 -23.81
C GLY A 88 11.62 -6.86 -22.87
N VAL A 89 11.15 -6.45 -21.69
CA VAL A 89 11.96 -5.72 -20.69
C VAL A 89 12.78 -6.72 -19.87
N THR A 90 14.09 -6.50 -19.82
CA THR A 90 15.03 -7.32 -19.04
C THR A 90 15.21 -6.83 -17.60
N ASP A 91 15.26 -5.51 -17.38
CA ASP A 91 15.29 -4.93 -16.04
C ASP A 91 13.90 -4.84 -15.45
N ARG A 92 13.59 -5.74 -14.52
CA ARG A 92 12.25 -5.86 -13.92
C ARG A 92 12.26 -5.55 -12.43
N ARG A 93 13.26 -4.78 -11.98
CA ARG A 93 13.32 -4.27 -10.61
C ARG A 93 12.08 -3.45 -10.31
N ALA A 94 11.55 -3.67 -9.12
CA ALA A 94 10.35 -3.02 -8.64
C ALA A 94 10.41 -2.91 -7.12
N ARG A 95 9.58 -2.05 -6.56
CA ARG A 95 9.41 -1.92 -5.13
C ARG A 95 7.96 -1.71 -4.78
N PHE A 96 7.54 -2.30 -3.68
CA PHE A 96 6.35 -1.85 -3.00
C PHE A 96 6.70 -0.71 -2.04
N VAL A 97 5.88 0.34 -2.03
CA VAL A 97 6.00 1.49 -1.15
C VAL A 97 4.70 1.67 -0.39
N ALA A 98 4.78 1.90 0.92
CA ALA A 98 3.64 2.28 1.76
C ALA A 98 4.01 3.51 2.58
N ALA A 99 3.17 4.54 2.52
CA ALA A 99 3.13 5.61 3.49
C ALA A 99 2.16 5.26 4.60
N ILE A 100 2.54 5.54 5.84
CA ILE A 100 1.62 5.59 6.99
C ILE A 100 1.70 6.99 7.58
N ALA A 101 0.55 7.64 7.70
CA ALA A 101 0.41 8.91 8.40
C ALA A 101 -0.29 8.68 9.75
N VAL A 102 0.20 9.36 10.78
CA VAL A 102 -0.33 9.38 12.15
C VAL A 102 -0.77 10.82 12.45
N VAL A 103 -2.00 10.98 12.92
CA VAL A 103 -2.57 12.31 13.20
C VAL A 103 -3.27 12.29 14.55
N HIS A 104 -2.78 13.09 15.49
CA HIS A 104 -3.57 13.45 16.68
C HIS A 104 -4.61 14.51 16.29
N PRO A 105 -5.79 14.52 16.93
CA PRO A 105 -6.74 15.62 16.79
C PRO A 105 -6.04 16.96 17.05
N ASP A 106 -6.26 17.93 16.17
CA ASP A 106 -5.67 19.27 16.21
C ASP A 106 -4.13 19.36 16.00
N SER A 107 -3.50 18.32 15.47
CA SER A 107 -2.06 18.29 15.15
C SER A 107 -1.78 18.22 13.65
N THR A 108 -0.55 18.54 13.26
CA THR A 108 -0.07 18.29 11.90
C THR A 108 0.26 16.81 11.71
N PRO A 109 -0.08 16.20 10.56
CA PRO A 109 0.28 14.82 10.29
C PRO A 109 1.79 14.58 10.32
N GLU A 110 2.18 13.51 11.01
CA GLU A 110 3.51 12.92 10.89
C GLU A 110 3.40 11.61 10.10
N GLY A 111 4.47 11.20 9.44
CA GLY A 111 4.39 9.98 8.65
C GLY A 111 5.73 9.39 8.26
N VAL A 112 5.68 8.12 7.91
CA VAL A 112 6.82 7.28 7.55
C VAL A 112 6.57 6.54 6.26
N LEU A 113 7.66 6.12 5.61
CA LEU A 113 7.62 5.27 4.41
C LEU A 113 8.25 3.91 4.71
N GLY A 114 7.53 2.85 4.36
CA GLY A 114 8.08 1.50 4.27
C GLY A 114 8.30 1.13 2.81
N VAL A 115 9.43 0.50 2.53
CA VAL A 115 9.83 0.05 1.19
C VAL A 115 10.21 -1.42 1.20
N CYS A 116 9.73 -2.16 0.22
CA CYS A 116 10.14 -3.54 -0.04
C CYS A 116 10.60 -3.65 -1.50
N ASP A 117 11.91 -3.74 -1.68
CA ASP A 117 12.54 -3.93 -2.99
C ASP A 117 12.40 -5.40 -3.44
N GLY A 118 12.39 -5.58 -4.76
CA GLY A 118 12.20 -6.87 -5.40
C GLY A 118 12.17 -6.76 -6.92
N HIS A 119 11.53 -7.72 -7.56
CA HIS A 119 11.37 -7.72 -9.02
C HIS A 119 10.07 -8.38 -9.47
N ILE A 120 9.69 -8.14 -10.73
CA ILE A 120 8.46 -8.65 -11.35
C ILE A 120 8.73 -9.93 -12.16
N ARG A 121 7.97 -10.99 -11.88
CA ARG A 121 7.98 -12.25 -12.66
C ARG A 121 7.30 -12.11 -14.02
N HIS A 122 7.57 -13.05 -14.92
CA HIS A 122 6.97 -13.10 -16.26
C HIS A 122 5.53 -13.61 -16.28
N ALA A 123 5.11 -14.31 -15.24
CA ALA A 123 3.76 -14.84 -15.09
C ALA A 123 3.36 -14.82 -13.61
N PRO A 124 2.06 -14.68 -13.30
CA PRO A 124 1.57 -14.77 -11.93
C PRO A 124 1.72 -16.19 -11.40
N VAL A 125 2.17 -16.33 -10.15
CA VAL A 125 2.27 -17.59 -9.42
C VAL A 125 1.90 -17.36 -7.96
N GLY A 126 1.18 -18.31 -7.36
CA GLY A 126 0.65 -18.22 -5.99
C GLY A 126 -0.78 -17.69 -5.94
N GLU A 127 -1.48 -18.00 -4.85
CA GLU A 127 -2.91 -17.70 -4.67
C GLU A 127 -3.20 -16.85 -3.41
N SER A 128 -2.19 -16.67 -2.55
CA SER A 128 -2.35 -15.87 -1.33
C SER A 128 -2.25 -14.37 -1.62
N GLY A 129 -2.77 -13.55 -0.70
CA GLY A 129 -2.62 -12.10 -0.77
C GLY A 129 -3.53 -11.44 -1.81
N PHE A 130 -3.10 -10.31 -2.36
CA PHE A 130 -3.91 -9.45 -3.23
C PHE A 130 -3.05 -8.53 -4.11
N GLY A 131 -3.69 -7.84 -5.05
CA GLY A 131 -3.06 -6.84 -5.89
C GLY A 131 -2.00 -7.44 -6.81
N TYR A 132 -0.74 -7.01 -6.66
CA TYR A 132 0.37 -7.47 -7.50
C TYR A 132 1.21 -8.57 -6.83
N ASP A 133 0.78 -9.10 -5.68
CA ASP A 133 1.50 -10.16 -4.96
C ASP A 133 1.85 -11.38 -5.84
N PRO A 134 1.00 -11.85 -6.77
CA PRO A 134 1.32 -13.01 -7.60
C PRO A 134 2.46 -12.79 -8.59
N VAL A 135 2.90 -11.56 -8.82
CA VAL A 135 3.99 -11.25 -9.75
C VAL A 135 5.20 -10.61 -9.10
N PHE A 136 5.12 -10.24 -7.81
CA PHE A 136 6.20 -9.58 -7.10
C PHE A 136 7.01 -10.57 -6.26
N VAL A 137 8.32 -10.63 -6.51
CA VAL A 137 9.28 -11.42 -5.73
C VAL A 137 10.13 -10.46 -4.91
N PRO A 138 10.04 -10.49 -3.56
CA PRO A 138 10.87 -9.63 -2.71
C PRO A 138 12.34 -10.06 -2.75
N ASP A 139 13.25 -9.10 -2.59
CA ASP A 139 14.68 -9.39 -2.52
C ASP A 139 15.00 -10.38 -1.39
N GLY A 140 15.88 -11.35 -1.70
CA GLY A 140 16.25 -12.44 -0.78
C GLY A 140 15.33 -13.67 -0.84
N TYR A 141 14.34 -13.67 -1.73
CA TYR A 141 13.43 -14.80 -1.97
C TYR A 141 13.36 -15.15 -3.45
N GLU A 142 12.93 -16.38 -3.75
CA GLU A 142 12.67 -16.86 -5.12
C GLU A 142 11.15 -16.96 -5.40
N GLN A 143 10.35 -16.97 -4.34
CA GLN A 143 8.89 -17.09 -4.36
C GLN A 143 8.23 -15.71 -4.39
N THR A 144 7.08 -15.62 -5.07
CA THR A 144 6.26 -14.41 -5.03
C THR A 144 5.65 -14.19 -3.64
N PHE A 145 5.17 -12.98 -3.34
CA PHE A 145 4.38 -12.78 -2.12
C PHE A 145 3.14 -13.69 -2.05
N ALA A 146 2.52 -14.00 -3.19
CA ALA A 146 1.37 -14.91 -3.21
C ALA A 146 1.74 -16.38 -2.96
N GLU A 147 2.99 -16.76 -3.18
CA GLU A 147 3.55 -18.07 -2.81
C GLU A 147 4.04 -18.12 -1.36
N LEU A 148 4.63 -17.03 -0.85
CA LEU A 148 5.14 -16.93 0.52
C LEU A 148 4.04 -16.92 1.60
N GLY A 149 2.84 -16.49 1.24
CA GLY A 149 1.69 -16.42 2.14
C GLY A 149 1.77 -15.24 3.13
N GLU A 150 0.69 -15.07 3.89
CA GLU A 150 0.51 -13.89 4.75
C GLU A 150 1.52 -13.83 5.91
N GLU A 151 1.88 -14.96 6.51
CA GLU A 151 2.78 -14.98 7.67
C GLU A 151 4.14 -14.34 7.34
N ILE A 152 4.75 -14.74 6.24
CA ILE A 152 6.04 -14.19 5.81
C ILE A 152 5.85 -12.75 5.33
N LYS A 153 4.82 -12.48 4.51
CA LYS A 153 4.54 -11.14 3.99
C LYS A 153 4.35 -10.11 5.12
N ASN A 154 3.66 -10.48 6.19
CA ASN A 154 3.41 -9.60 7.34
C ASN A 154 4.67 -9.28 8.16
N ARG A 155 5.81 -9.93 7.87
CA ARG A 155 7.10 -9.65 8.51
C ARG A 155 8.01 -8.79 7.63
N ILE A 156 7.95 -8.95 6.31
CA ILE A 156 8.94 -8.35 5.39
C ILE A 156 8.37 -7.29 4.44
N SER A 157 7.06 -7.16 4.34
CA SER A 157 6.42 -6.23 3.40
C SER A 157 6.69 -4.77 3.73
N HIS A 158 6.49 -3.92 2.73
CA HIS A 158 6.50 -2.46 2.87
C HIS A 158 5.56 -1.97 3.97
N ARG A 159 4.38 -2.57 4.11
CA ARG A 159 3.43 -2.24 5.18
C ARG A 159 3.93 -2.62 6.56
N ALA A 160 4.51 -3.82 6.71
CA ALA A 160 5.10 -4.25 7.98
C ALA A 160 6.21 -3.27 8.42
N LYS A 161 7.11 -2.91 7.49
CA LYS A 161 8.19 -1.94 7.73
C LYS A 161 7.67 -0.53 8.02
N ALA A 162 6.62 -0.08 7.33
CA ALA A 162 6.01 1.22 7.59
C ALA A 162 5.36 1.26 8.97
N LEU A 163 4.65 0.20 9.34
CA LEU A 163 3.96 0.11 10.63
C LEU A 163 4.95 0.08 11.79
N GLU A 164 6.03 -0.70 11.68
CA GLU A 164 7.10 -0.72 12.68
C GLU A 164 7.71 0.66 12.91
N GLN A 165 7.98 1.41 11.83
CA GLN A 165 8.46 2.79 11.93
C GLN A 165 7.42 3.74 12.54
N ALA A 166 6.13 3.56 12.20
CA ALA A 166 5.05 4.42 12.69
C ALA A 166 4.82 4.28 14.20
N LEU A 167 5.22 3.15 14.82
CA LEU A 167 5.15 2.98 16.28
C LEU A 167 5.99 4.01 17.03
N ALA A 168 7.03 4.58 16.42
CA ALA A 168 7.83 5.65 17.03
C ALA A 168 7.13 7.01 17.02
N LEU A 169 5.97 7.13 16.36
CA LEU A 169 5.15 8.35 16.27
C LEU A 169 3.93 8.32 17.20
N LEU A 170 3.78 7.28 18.04
CA LEU A 170 2.66 7.09 18.98
C LEU A 170 3.11 7.35 20.43
#